data_AF-A0A1P8RWL8-F1
#
_entry.id   AF-A0A1P8RWL8-F1
#
_cell.length_a   1.000
_cell.length_b   1.000
_cell.length_c   1.000
_cell.angle_alpha   90.00
_cell.angle_beta   90.00
_cell.angle_gamma   90.00
#
_symmetry.space_group_name_H-M   'P 1'
#
loop_
_entity.id
_entity.type
_entity.pdbx_description
1 polymer ?
#
loop_
_entity_poly.entity_id
_entity_poly.type
_entity_poly.pdbx_seq_one_letter_code
_entity_poly.pdbx_strand_id
1 'polypeptide(L)' 'MKPTKSKALPCAVFGHNYVKSKTNSDQTAELTCSHCNTIVKTDTSGNFEEVSLSNKHIQTTLRQLFHLKVQTAKPKFS' A
#
# COMPACT_ATOMS: atom_id res chain seq x y z
N MET A 1 9.65 10.08 8.65
CA MET A 1 9.94 9.41 7.36
C MET A 1 9.63 10.38 6.22
N LYS A 2 10.56 10.54 5.27
CA LYS A 2 10.38 11.38 4.08
C LYS A 2 9.56 10.60 3.04
N PRO A 3 8.34 11.04 2.68
CA PRO A 3 7.59 10.41 1.59
C PRO A 3 8.39 10.57 0.29
N THR A 4 8.60 9.49 -0.45
CA THR A 4 9.21 9.57 -1.78
C THR A 4 8.22 10.19 -2.75
N LYS A 5 8.56 11.33 -3.37
CA LYS A 5 7.77 12.02 -4.42
C LYS A 5 7.73 11.25 -5.76
N SER A 6 8.02 9.95 -5.74
CA SER A 6 8.04 9.10 -6.93
C SER A 6 6.62 8.64 -7.25
N LYS A 7 6.32 8.38 -8.53
CA LYS A 7 5.10 7.67 -8.97
C LYS A 7 5.02 6.21 -8.46
N ALA A 8 5.84 5.87 -7.47
CA ALA A 8 5.94 4.55 -6.89
C ALA A 8 4.77 4.30 -5.93
N LEU A 9 4.23 3.09 -5.99
CA LEU A 9 3.12 2.65 -5.17
C LEU A 9 3.59 2.48 -3.71
N PRO A 10 3.02 3.20 -2.73
CA PRO A 10 3.46 3.13 -1.35
C PRO A 10 2.92 1.88 -0.63
N CYS A 11 3.75 1.31 0.24
CA CYS A 11 3.46 0.19 1.10
C CYS A 11 2.48 0.58 2.20
N ALA A 12 1.47 -0.27 2.42
CA ALA A 12 0.44 -0.03 3.43
C ALA A 12 0.97 -0.06 4.88
N VAL A 13 2.12 -0.69 5.11
CA VAL A 13 2.70 -0.83 6.47
C VAL A 13 3.31 0.49 6.93
N PHE A 14 4.26 1.03 6.16
CA PHE A 14 5.03 2.23 6.56
C PHE A 14 5.18 3.28 5.45
N GLY A 15 4.63 3.07 4.25
CA GLY A 15 4.73 4.02 3.14
C GLY A 15 6.04 3.95 2.34
N HIS A 16 6.81 2.87 2.46
CA HIS A 16 7.94 2.55 1.58
C HIS A 16 7.48 2.25 0.15
N ASN A 17 8.39 2.07 -0.80
CA ASN A 17 7.98 1.76 -2.17
C ASN A 17 7.80 0.25 -2.36
N TYR A 18 6.67 -0.13 -2.97
CA TYR A 18 6.51 -1.44 -3.59
C TYR A 18 7.28 -1.47 -4.91
N VAL A 19 7.96 -2.58 -5.17
CA VAL A 19 8.65 -2.88 -6.44
C VAL A 19 8.09 -4.17 -7.02
N LYS A 20 7.86 -4.19 -8.34
CA LYS A 20 7.33 -5.36 -9.04
C LYS A 20 8.35 -6.50 -8.97
N SER A 21 7.96 -7.62 -8.38
CA SER A 21 8.81 -8.78 -8.16
C SER A 21 8.58 -9.85 -9.22
N LYS A 22 7.31 -10.15 -9.53
CA LYS A 22 6.92 -11.16 -10.51
C LYS A 22 5.65 -10.76 -11.24
N THR A 23 5.45 -11.31 -12.44
CA THR A 23 4.16 -11.32 -13.14
C THR A 23 3.75 -12.78 -13.28
N ASN A 24 2.57 -13.16 -12.78
CA ASN A 24 2.05 -14.51 -12.90
C ASN A 24 1.41 -14.71 -14.28
N SER A 25 1.20 -15.98 -14.64
CA SER A 25 0.58 -16.36 -15.92
C SER A 25 -0.84 -15.81 -16.08
N ASP A 26 -1.54 -15.59 -14.97
CA ASP A 26 -2.90 -15.03 -14.91
C ASP A 26 -2.91 -13.49 -15.01
N GLN A 27 -1.82 -12.89 -15.49
CA GLN A 27 -1.61 -11.43 -15.61
C GLN A 27 -1.66 -10.66 -14.28
N THR A 28 -1.70 -11.35 -13.14
CA THR A 28 -1.53 -10.73 -11.82
C THR A 28 -0.06 -10.39 -11.58
N ALA A 29 0.21 -9.28 -10.88
CA ALA A 29 1.58 -8.89 -10.54
C ALA A 29 1.82 -9.01 -9.04
N GLU A 30 2.95 -9.61 -8.65
CA GLU A 30 3.44 -9.53 -7.28
C GLU A 30 4.32 -8.29 -7.12
N LEU A 31 4.03 -7.53 -6.06
CA LEU A 31 4.82 -6.39 -5.64
C LEU A 31 5.40 -6.67 -4.25
N THR A 32 6.70 -6.48 -4.09
CA THR A 32 7.37 -6.61 -2.80
C THR A 32 7.83 -5.25 -2.31
N CYS A 33 7.61 -4.97 -1.04
CA CYS A 33 8.14 -3.76 -0.43
C CYS A 33 9.66 -3.89 -0.28
N SER A 34 10.42 -2.92 -0.79
CA SER A 34 11.89 -2.95 -0.75
C SER A 34 12.50 -2.89 0.65
N HIS A 35 11.71 -2.56 1.67
CA HIS A 35 12.17 -2.42 3.05
C HIS A 35 11.43 -3.34 4.03
N CYS A 36 10.12 -3.50 3.87
CA CYS A 36 9.33 -4.35 4.76
C CYS A 36 9.36 -5.84 4.38
N ASN A 37 9.86 -6.17 3.18
CA ASN A 37 9.71 -7.50 2.56
C ASN A 37 8.26 -8.01 2.45
N THR A 38 7.28 -7.11 2.65
CA THR A 38 5.86 -7.43 2.50
C THR A 38 5.52 -7.64 1.03
N ILE A 39 4.86 -8.74 0.71
CA ILE A 39 4.44 -9.10 -0.65
C ILE A 39 2.93 -8.84 -0.78
N VAL A 40 2.53 -8.21 -1.87
CA VAL A 40 1.12 -8.00 -2.25
C VAL A 40 0.92 -8.38 -3.70
N LYS A 41 -0.27 -8.87 -4.03
CA LYS A 41 -0.66 -9.18 -5.40
C LYS A 41 -1.56 -8.09 -5.93
N THR A 42 -1.46 -7.80 -7.22
CA THR A 42 -2.38 -6.93 -7.93
C THR A 42 -3.07 -7.69 -9.06
N ASP A 43 -4.35 -7.38 -9.27
CA ASP A 43 -5.12 -7.84 -10.42
C ASP A 43 -4.58 -7.26 -11.74
N THR A 44 -5.19 -7.67 -12.85
CA THR A 44 -4.83 -7.21 -14.20
C THR A 44 -5.07 -5.72 -14.43
N SER A 45 -5.91 -5.09 -13.61
CA SER A 45 -6.21 -3.66 -13.63
C SER A 45 -5.27 -2.85 -12.71
N GLY A 46 -4.35 -3.52 -12.01
CA GLY A 46 -3.41 -2.90 -11.08
C GLY A 46 -4.02 -2.58 -9.71
N ASN A 47 -5.24 -3.05 -9.41
CA ASN A 47 -5.75 -2.96 -8.05
C ASN A 47 -5.10 -4.05 -7.22
N PHE A 48 -4.81 -3.78 -5.95
CA PHE A 48 -4.40 -4.83 -5.04
C PHE A 48 -5.50 -5.90 -5.00
N GLU A 49 -5.13 -7.16 -5.27
CA GLU A 49 -5.96 -8.28 -4.86
C GLU A 49 -6.24 -8.06 -3.39
N GLU A 50 -7.53 -7.97 -3.06
CA GLU A 50 -8.01 -7.56 -1.76
C GLU A 50 -7.13 -8.20 -0.70
N VAL A 51 -6.37 -7.38 0.05
CA VAL A 51 -5.66 -7.87 1.22
C VAL A 51 -6.78 -8.40 2.10
N SER A 52 -6.97 -9.71 2.01
CA SER A 52 -8.08 -10.41 2.63
C SER A 52 -7.69 -10.56 4.09
N LEU A 53 -7.63 -9.42 4.79
CA LEU A 53 -8.07 -9.40 6.17
C LEU A 53 -9.54 -9.84 6.08
N SER A 54 -9.75 -11.14 6.18
CA SER A 54 -11.09 -11.75 6.24
C SER A 54 -11.98 -11.03 7.25
N ASN A 55 -11.35 -10.40 8.25
CA ASN A 55 -11.94 -9.49 9.18
C ASN A 55 -12.07 -8.05 8.62
N LYS A 56 -13.28 -7.72 8.15
CA LYS A 56 -13.67 -6.37 7.70
C LYS A 56 -13.42 -5.28 8.73
N HIS A 57 -13.53 -5.59 10.03
CA HIS A 57 -13.32 -4.61 11.10
C HIS A 57 -11.87 -4.11 11.12
N ILE A 58 -10.90 -5.02 11.00
CA ILE A 58 -9.48 -4.64 10.96
C ILE A 58 -9.20 -3.78 9.72
N GLN A 59 -9.79 -4.13 8.57
CA GLN A 59 -9.65 -3.37 7.33
C GLN A 59 -10.16 -1.92 7.49
N THR A 60 -11.35 -1.75 8.08
CA THR A 60 -11.94 -0.44 8.34
C THR A 60 -11.09 0.38 9.30
N THR A 61 -10.63 -0.22 10.41
CA THR A 61 -9.80 0.49 11.40
C THR A 61 -8.47 0.96 10.81
N LEU A 62 -7.80 0.11 10.02
CA LEU A 62 -6.54 0.48 9.37
C LEU A 62 -6.74 1.60 8.34
N ARG A 63 -7.84 1.58 7.58
CA ARG A 63 -8.20 2.70 6.69
C ARG A 63 -8.40 3.99 7.48
N GLN A 64 -9.20 3.97 8.55
CA GLN A 64 -9.44 5.16 9.37
C GLN A 64 -8.15 5.74 9.94
N LEU A 65 -7.27 4.88 10.49
CA LEU A 65 -5.96 5.29 11.01
C LEU A 65 -5.10 5.96 9.94
N PHE A 66 -5.03 5.37 8.74
CA PHE A 66 -4.30 5.95 7.63
C PHE A 66 -4.84 7.34 7.26
N HIS A 67 -6.16 7.49 7.14
CA HIS A 67 -6.78 8.78 6.84
C HIS A 67 -6.44 9.85 7.89
N LEU A 68 -6.50 9.50 9.19
CA LEU A 68 -6.10 10.40 10.27
C LEU A 68 -4.62 10.79 10.18
N LYS A 69 -3.73 9.83 9.91
CA LYS A 69 -2.29 10.09 9.75
C LYS A 69 -2.01 11.02 8.57
N VAL A 70 -2.71 10.84 7.44
CA VAL A 70 -2.56 11.72 6.27
C VAL A 70 -3.10 13.12 6.56
N GLN A 71 -4.24 13.23 7.24
CA GLN A 71 -4.83 14.53 7.61
C GLN A 71 -3.93 15.31 8.57
N THR A 72 -3.39 14.63 9.59
CA THR A 72 -2.48 15.23 10.58
C THR A 72 -1.13 15.61 9.99
N ALA A 73 -0.69 14.94 8.92
CA ALA A 73 0.54 15.27 8.20
C ALA A 73 0.41 16.46 7.23
N LYS A 74 -0.80 16.99 6.99
CA LYS A 74 -0.96 18.22 6.20
C LYS A 74 -0.41 19.40 7.02
N PRO A 75 0.51 20.22 6.45
CA PRO A 75 0.97 21.40 7.16
C PRO A 75 -0.22 22.31 7.40
N LYS A 76 -0.41 22.72 8.66
CA LYS A 76 -1.29 23.84 8.97
C LYS A 76 -0.66 25.07 8.30
N PHE A 77 -1.20 25.49 7.16
CA PHE A 77 -0.95 26.84 6.67
C PHE A 77 -1.59 27.77 7.70
N SER A 78 -0.76 28.33 8.56
CA SER A 78 -1.08 29.48 9.39
C SER A 78 -0.87 30.75 8.59
#